data_AF-A0A3D4X4L4-F1
#
_entry.id   AF-A0A3D4X4L4-F1
#
_cell.length_a   1.000
_cell.length_b   1.000
_cell.length_c   1.000
_cell.angle_alpha   90.00
_cell.angle_beta   90.00
_cell.angle_gamma   90.00
#
_symmetry.space_group_name_H-M   'P 1'
#
loop_
_entity.id
_entity.type
_entity.pdbx_description
1 polymer ?
#
loop_
_entity_poly.entity_id
_entity_poly.type
_entity_poly.pdbx_seq_one_letter_code
_entity_poly.pdbx_strand_id
1 'polypeptide(L)'
;MPPIWFVAVAPPCSNLERRLRPSYSIHINEGNGMTPIRGKRYRVLGMATLVLVLLASAAGAVVGGAQAYAAPTRGAIAETANAEVGNSEANGGCLKYGPCRSYEWCAMFSQWVWRTAGVADVPTTWVATEVGRWGIARGLFKRRPAGSPGDPLPGDIVVYGEPGSSTGGHVSVVYSVNADGTITTIDGNWNERVARRVINPVTAKAGGRNVLISGYVSPPGVTSEPPPPVEEPAATVRVARHVPDVDGDGRPDVLGVDAASGDALWVTLNSSVPGSPSRGGTFHLSNGWGTVHTHMMADWDTDGRVDLIARHDDNLAVWLNTSTPGRPSFGSGTVLGSGWGTLDKLMAMDLTGDGKVDIVGWNSGGAAARHDQLFVIPNTSTPGMPSRGNSIRLSEGWRTVRTFMAVDYDGDGKVDILGRAGDYLTVWRNTSTNGQPSHSGPINLGTGWNAIGTLMLMDVTGDGKPDIAGYGRIGGNDMWVTPNTSTPGNPSRGNSYFVSNGWGTVHTYMIGDWDVDGKTDIIARHADNLATWRNTSTNGQTIINAPGTVLGTGWGAISPYLTQHQP
;
A
#
# COMPACT_ATOMS: atom_id res chain seq x y z
N MET A 1 -2.70 72.56 -2.73
CA MET A 1 -1.32 73.08 -2.49
C MET A 1 -1.19 73.40 -1.00
N PRO A 2 0.00 73.32 -0.38
CA PRO A 2 1.19 72.49 -0.62
C PRO A 2 1.28 71.46 0.55
N PRO A 3 2.41 71.11 1.24
CA PRO A 3 3.86 71.00 0.91
C PRO A 3 4.43 69.55 1.09
N ILE A 4 5.47 69.06 0.36
CA ILE A 4 6.96 69.14 0.58
C ILE A 4 7.39 68.55 1.95
N TRP A 5 8.35 67.60 2.17
CA TRP A 5 9.65 67.15 1.56
C TRP A 5 9.82 65.58 1.70
N PHE A 6 10.89 64.79 1.43
CA PHE A 6 12.28 64.91 0.86
C PHE A 6 12.76 63.55 0.22
N VAL A 7 14.08 63.32 -0.01
CA VAL A 7 14.66 62.16 -0.78
C VAL A 7 16.00 61.61 -0.19
N ALA A 8 16.25 60.30 -0.40
CA ALA A 8 17.41 59.38 -0.26
C ALA A 8 18.88 59.84 0.00
N VAL A 9 19.74 58.88 0.45
CA VAL A 9 21.12 58.55 -0.04
C VAL A 9 21.69 57.28 0.68
N ALA A 10 22.80 56.70 0.20
CA ALA A 10 23.33 55.34 0.52
C ALA A 10 24.65 55.34 1.40
N PRO A 11 25.28 54.17 1.74
CA PRO A 11 26.21 54.01 2.88
C PRO A 11 27.72 54.22 2.58
N PRO A 12 28.59 54.20 3.62
CA PRO A 12 29.74 53.27 3.60
C PRO A 12 30.16 52.68 4.98
N CYS A 13 31.29 51.95 5.00
CA CYS A 13 31.79 51.08 6.08
C CYS A 13 32.62 51.76 7.20
N SER A 14 32.70 51.11 8.37
CA SER A 14 33.95 50.68 9.09
C SER A 14 33.56 50.14 10.49
N ASN A 15 34.25 49.19 11.14
CA ASN A 15 35.66 49.14 11.53
C ASN A 15 36.19 47.70 11.81
N LEU A 16 37.53 47.59 11.87
CA LEU A 16 38.46 46.61 12.49
C LEU A 16 37.90 45.33 13.21
N GLU A 17 38.55 44.15 13.21
CA GLU A 17 39.95 43.84 12.84
C GLU A 17 40.28 42.38 12.42
N ARG A 18 41.55 42.21 12.02
CA ARG A 18 42.41 41.01 11.91
C ARG A 18 42.36 40.10 13.18
N ARG A 19 42.75 38.81 13.20
CA ARG A 19 43.31 37.86 12.20
C ARG A 19 43.31 36.40 12.72
N LEU A 20 43.57 35.46 11.80
CA LEU A 20 44.26 34.15 11.98
C LEU A 20 43.65 33.01 12.83
N ARG A 21 43.29 31.91 12.13
CA ARG A 21 43.48 30.48 12.54
C ARG A 21 45.00 30.11 12.39
N PRO A 22 45.59 29.00 12.91
CA PRO A 22 45.15 27.57 12.98
C PRO A 22 44.97 27.01 14.42
N SER A 23 44.30 25.88 14.70
CA SER A 23 44.66 24.43 14.55
C SER A 23 45.86 23.97 15.42
N TYR A 24 46.01 22.73 15.93
CA TYR A 24 45.62 21.39 15.43
C TYR A 24 45.59 20.31 16.57
N SER A 25 45.11 19.07 16.29
CA SER A 25 45.31 17.75 16.99
C SER A 25 45.24 17.57 18.53
N ILE A 26 44.26 16.75 18.97
CA ILE A 26 44.43 15.36 19.48
C ILE A 26 45.78 14.98 20.15
N HIS A 27 45.75 14.42 21.37
CA HIS A 27 46.28 13.07 21.64
C HIS A 27 45.78 12.42 22.95
N ILE A 28 45.68 11.08 22.91
CA ILE A 28 45.30 10.15 23.99
C ILE A 28 46.46 9.89 24.96
N ASN A 29 46.18 9.59 26.23
CA ASN A 29 46.74 8.36 26.83
C ASN A 29 46.00 7.85 28.09
N GLU A 30 46.31 6.61 28.47
CA GLU A 30 45.74 5.83 29.58
C GLU A 30 46.45 6.08 30.93
N GLY A 31 45.91 5.55 32.04
CA GLY A 31 46.59 5.59 33.35
C GLY A 31 45.80 4.96 34.52
N ASN A 32 45.93 3.66 34.72
CA ASN A 32 45.42 2.97 35.93
C ASN A 32 46.28 3.27 37.17
N GLY A 33 45.67 3.40 38.36
CA GLY A 33 46.40 3.52 39.63
C GLY A 33 45.53 3.59 40.88
N MET A 34 45.31 2.45 41.56
CA MET A 34 44.59 2.40 42.83
C MET A 34 45.53 2.57 44.03
N THR A 35 45.09 3.22 45.12
CA THR A 35 45.27 2.72 46.51
C THR A 35 44.38 3.49 47.51
N PRO A 36 43.94 2.88 48.64
CA PRO A 36 42.92 3.47 49.52
C PRO A 36 43.44 3.91 50.92
N ILE A 37 42.72 4.84 51.57
CA ILE A 37 42.95 5.23 52.98
C ILE A 37 41.61 5.24 53.77
N ARG A 38 41.61 4.69 54.99
CA ARG A 38 40.46 4.65 55.93
C ARG A 38 40.48 5.87 56.90
N GLY A 39 39.34 6.52 57.18
CA GLY A 39 39.35 7.84 57.87
C GLY A 39 38.30 8.23 58.94
N LYS A 40 37.28 7.42 59.31
CA LYS A 40 36.39 7.55 60.51
C LYS A 40 35.76 8.93 60.91
N ARG A 41 34.40 8.99 60.80
CA ARG A 41 33.42 9.67 61.72
C ARG A 41 33.38 11.23 61.70
N TYR A 42 32.33 11.95 62.15
CA TYR A 42 31.20 11.67 63.07
C TYR A 42 29.79 12.16 62.57
N ARG A 43 28.75 11.87 63.38
CA ARG A 43 27.28 11.97 63.13
C ARG A 43 26.68 13.38 63.26
N VAL A 44 25.52 13.61 62.60
CA VAL A 44 24.25 14.11 63.22
C VAL A 44 23.05 13.36 62.59
N LEU A 45 21.87 13.36 63.23
CA LEU A 45 20.60 12.74 62.80
C LEU A 45 19.82 13.65 61.81
N GLY A 46 18.82 13.19 61.04
CA GLY A 46 18.26 11.83 60.88
C GLY A 46 16.94 11.80 60.08
N MET A 47 16.25 10.65 60.11
CA MET A 47 14.93 10.35 59.47
C MET A 47 14.81 10.46 57.94
N ALA A 48 14.94 9.32 57.26
CA ALA A 48 14.23 9.01 56.00
C ALA A 48 13.97 7.49 55.89
N THR A 49 12.94 7.13 55.13
CA THR A 49 12.31 5.81 54.99
C THR A 49 13.25 4.66 54.59
N LEU A 50 12.96 3.44 55.09
CA LEU A 50 13.69 2.21 54.78
C LEU A 50 13.46 1.75 53.33
N VAL A 51 14.53 1.64 52.52
CA VAL A 51 14.52 0.95 51.22
C VAL A 51 15.66 -0.07 51.21
N LEU A 52 15.33 -1.34 50.97
CA LEU A 52 16.26 -2.46 51.07
C LEU A 52 17.00 -2.69 49.74
N VAL A 53 18.18 -2.09 49.57
CA VAL A 53 19.03 -2.33 48.39
C VAL A 53 19.77 -3.67 48.55
N LEU A 54 19.16 -4.75 48.05
CA LEU A 54 19.83 -6.04 47.86
C LEU A 54 20.56 -6.06 46.51
N LEU A 55 21.88 -5.92 46.55
CA LEU A 55 22.75 -6.17 45.40
C LEU A 55 22.84 -7.67 45.12
N ALA A 56 21.92 -8.19 44.32
CA ALA A 56 22.02 -9.51 43.71
C ALA A 56 22.64 -9.38 42.31
N SER A 57 23.83 -9.96 42.10
CA SER A 57 24.52 -9.95 40.81
C SER A 57 23.85 -10.92 39.83
N ALA A 58 22.90 -10.41 39.04
CA ALA A 58 22.25 -11.18 37.99
C ALA A 58 23.18 -11.40 36.80
N ALA A 59 23.77 -12.60 36.69
CA ALA A 59 24.26 -13.07 35.40
C ALA A 59 23.04 -13.26 34.47
N GLY A 60 22.98 -12.47 33.40
CA GLY A 60 21.83 -12.43 32.50
C GLY A 60 21.67 -13.70 31.67
N ALA A 61 21.04 -14.72 32.23
CA ALA A 61 20.48 -15.81 31.45
C ALA A 61 19.39 -15.23 30.55
N VAL A 62 19.62 -15.21 29.23
CA VAL A 62 18.63 -14.75 28.24
C VAL A 62 17.53 -15.80 28.14
N VAL A 63 16.56 -15.72 29.06
CA VAL A 63 15.24 -16.32 28.84
C VAL A 63 14.63 -15.54 27.68
N GLY A 64 14.66 -16.14 26.49
CA GLY A 64 14.02 -15.57 25.32
C GLY A 64 12.53 -15.40 25.61
N GLY A 65 12.11 -14.14 25.83
CA GLY A 65 10.70 -13.82 25.95
C GLY A 65 10.01 -14.25 24.66
N ALA A 66 9.08 -15.19 24.74
CA ALA A 66 8.29 -15.60 23.60
C ALA A 66 7.56 -14.37 23.07
N GLN A 67 8.01 -13.87 21.92
CA GLN A 67 7.40 -12.72 21.26
C GLN A 67 5.94 -13.08 20.99
N ALA A 68 5.03 -12.35 21.62
CA ALA A 68 3.60 -12.64 21.57
C ALA A 68 3.09 -12.33 20.15
N TYR A 69 3.09 -13.36 19.29
CA TYR A 69 2.41 -13.31 18.00
C TYR A 69 0.96 -12.84 18.22
N ALA A 70 0.49 -11.94 17.36
CA ALA A 70 -0.91 -11.53 17.37
C ALA A 70 -1.81 -12.76 17.20
N ALA A 71 -2.96 -12.77 17.87
CA ALA A 71 -3.89 -13.89 17.77
C ALA A 71 -4.37 -14.04 16.31
N PRO A 72 -4.48 -15.28 15.79
CA PRO A 72 -4.87 -15.53 14.41
C PRO A 72 -6.26 -14.96 14.12
N THR A 73 -6.41 -14.24 13.00
CA THR A 73 -7.69 -13.64 12.58
C THR A 73 -8.26 -14.34 11.35
N ARG A 74 -9.58 -14.21 11.15
CA ARG A 74 -10.27 -14.77 9.97
C ARG A 74 -9.76 -14.18 8.65
N GLY A 75 -9.48 -12.87 8.63
CA GLY A 75 -8.86 -12.19 7.49
C GLY A 75 -7.45 -12.69 7.19
N ALA A 76 -6.60 -12.87 8.22
CA ALA A 76 -5.26 -13.41 8.03
C ALA A 76 -5.28 -14.82 7.41
N ILE A 77 -6.22 -15.68 7.81
CA ILE A 77 -6.40 -17.01 7.20
C ILE A 77 -6.86 -16.91 5.75
N ALA A 78 -7.83 -16.02 5.45
CA ALA A 78 -8.34 -15.82 4.10
C ALA A 78 -7.24 -15.32 3.14
N GLU A 79 -6.46 -14.29 3.53
CA GLU A 79 -5.37 -13.77 2.70
C GLU A 79 -4.17 -14.71 2.62
N THR A 80 -3.86 -15.47 3.67
CA THR A 80 -2.83 -16.53 3.62
C THR A 80 -3.19 -17.62 2.60
N ALA A 81 -4.47 -17.89 2.36
CA ALA A 81 -4.89 -18.76 1.26
C ALA A 81 -4.80 -18.03 -0.09
N ASN A 82 -5.24 -16.78 -0.15
CA ASN A 82 -5.33 -15.99 -1.37
C ASN A 82 -3.96 -15.71 -2.02
N ALA A 83 -2.92 -15.42 -1.22
CA ALA A 83 -1.55 -15.22 -1.66
C ALA A 83 -0.91 -16.45 -2.36
N GLU A 84 -1.58 -17.60 -2.32
CA GLU A 84 -1.13 -18.82 -2.99
C GLU A 84 -1.82 -19.07 -4.35
N VAL A 85 -2.82 -18.26 -4.74
CA VAL A 85 -3.58 -18.48 -5.98
C VAL A 85 -2.66 -18.44 -7.21
N GLY A 86 -2.79 -19.46 -8.07
CA GLY A 86 -1.93 -19.66 -9.23
C GLY A 86 -0.77 -20.62 -8.99
N ASN A 87 -0.31 -20.83 -7.74
CA ASN A 87 0.75 -21.79 -7.45
C ASN A 87 0.34 -23.22 -7.78
N SER A 88 1.24 -23.97 -8.42
CA SER A 88 1.07 -25.36 -8.86
C SER A 88 2.22 -26.25 -8.37
N GLU A 89 2.17 -27.56 -8.67
CA GLU A 89 3.23 -28.48 -8.28
C GLU A 89 4.56 -28.21 -8.99
N ALA A 90 5.64 -28.05 -8.23
CA ALA A 90 6.99 -27.99 -8.77
C ALA A 90 7.64 -29.38 -8.81
N ASN A 91 8.09 -29.80 -10.00
CA ASN A 91 9.02 -30.91 -10.24
C ASN A 91 8.81 -32.19 -9.39
N GLY A 92 7.86 -33.04 -9.80
CA GLY A 92 7.79 -34.43 -9.34
C GLY A 92 7.06 -34.67 -8.01
N GLY A 93 6.02 -33.88 -7.72
CA GLY A 93 5.18 -34.06 -6.54
C GLY A 93 5.78 -33.52 -5.23
N CYS A 94 6.80 -32.66 -5.30
CA CYS A 94 7.30 -31.93 -4.14
C CYS A 94 6.45 -30.67 -3.90
N LEU A 95 5.62 -30.72 -2.86
CA LEU A 95 4.61 -29.70 -2.58
C LEU A 95 5.12 -28.66 -1.58
N LYS A 96 4.87 -27.37 -1.85
CA LYS A 96 5.07 -26.26 -0.88
C LYS A 96 4.32 -26.49 0.44
N TYR A 97 3.22 -27.26 0.38
CA TYR A 97 2.26 -27.45 1.48
C TYR A 97 2.42 -28.79 2.23
N GLY A 98 3.32 -29.69 1.81
CA GLY A 98 3.40 -31.05 2.35
C GLY A 98 4.61 -31.88 1.88
N PRO A 99 4.75 -33.14 2.33
CA PRO A 99 5.87 -34.00 1.95
C PRO A 99 5.77 -34.43 0.47
N CYS A 100 6.91 -34.60 -0.20
CA CYS A 100 6.95 -34.96 -1.63
C CYS A 100 6.27 -36.31 -1.92
N ARG A 101 5.05 -36.30 -2.49
CA ARG A 101 4.21 -37.47 -2.80
C ARG A 101 3.17 -37.12 -3.88
N SER A 102 2.82 -38.10 -4.71
CA SER A 102 1.81 -37.99 -5.77
C SER A 102 0.37 -38.21 -5.26
N TYR A 103 -0.16 -37.31 -4.43
CA TYR A 103 -1.53 -37.39 -3.88
C TYR A 103 -2.24 -36.03 -3.91
N GLU A 104 -3.58 -36.05 -3.98
CA GLU A 104 -4.42 -34.85 -3.88
C GLU A 104 -4.08 -34.05 -2.60
N TRP A 105 -3.72 -32.77 -2.76
CA TRP A 105 -3.12 -31.97 -1.69
C TRP A 105 -4.02 -30.86 -1.11
N CYS A 106 -5.30 -30.82 -1.47
CA CYS A 106 -6.28 -29.84 -0.96
C CYS A 106 -6.29 -29.75 0.58
N ALA A 107 -6.26 -30.90 1.27
CA ALA A 107 -6.22 -30.96 2.74
C ALA A 107 -4.88 -30.52 3.34
N MET A 108 -3.77 -30.76 2.65
CA MET A 108 -2.45 -30.30 3.09
C MET A 108 -2.32 -28.77 2.93
N PHE A 109 -2.84 -28.23 1.82
CA PHE A 109 -2.97 -26.79 1.59
C PHE A 109 -3.82 -26.10 2.66
N SER A 110 -5.06 -26.55 2.90
CA SER A 110 -5.96 -25.88 3.86
C SER A 110 -5.39 -25.87 5.29
N GLN A 111 -4.63 -26.91 5.67
CA GLN A 111 -3.91 -26.97 6.94
C GLN A 111 -2.61 -26.15 6.96
N TRP A 112 -1.91 -26.05 5.82
CA TRP A 112 -0.77 -25.15 5.68
C TRP A 112 -1.21 -23.71 5.87
N VAL A 113 -2.31 -23.29 5.23
CA VAL A 113 -2.90 -21.95 5.40
C VAL A 113 -3.17 -21.65 6.87
N TRP A 114 -3.86 -22.56 7.58
CA TRP A 114 -4.16 -22.38 9.01
C TRP A 114 -2.87 -22.25 9.86
N ARG A 115 -1.86 -23.09 9.64
CA ARG A 115 -0.58 -23.01 10.37
C ARG A 115 0.17 -21.70 10.07
N THR A 116 0.28 -21.32 8.80
CA THR A 116 0.97 -20.09 8.37
C THR A 116 0.27 -18.83 8.89
N ALA A 117 -1.06 -18.84 8.98
CA ALA A 117 -1.87 -17.78 9.58
C ALA A 117 -1.89 -17.78 11.13
N GLY A 118 -1.11 -18.65 11.79
CA GLY A 118 -0.96 -18.67 13.26
C GLY A 118 -1.99 -19.49 14.05
N VAL A 119 -2.81 -20.32 13.40
CA VAL A 119 -3.75 -21.22 14.11
C VAL A 119 -2.97 -22.32 14.83
N ALA A 120 -3.16 -22.42 16.15
CA ALA A 120 -2.30 -23.24 17.02
C ALA A 120 -2.63 -24.74 17.04
N ASP A 121 -3.89 -25.13 16.83
CA ASP A 121 -4.33 -26.53 16.73
C ASP A 121 -4.98 -26.74 15.36
N VAL A 122 -4.33 -27.55 14.53
CA VAL A 122 -4.66 -27.74 13.11
C VAL A 122 -4.64 -29.23 12.81
N PRO A 123 -5.56 -29.76 11.98
CA PRO A 123 -5.49 -31.16 11.56
C PRO A 123 -4.15 -31.48 10.87
N THR A 124 -3.77 -32.76 10.94
CA THR A 124 -2.53 -33.31 10.35
C THR A 124 -2.82 -34.47 9.40
N THR A 125 -4.03 -34.51 8.84
CA THR A 125 -4.50 -35.56 7.91
C THR A 125 -4.32 -35.14 6.45
N TRP A 126 -4.19 -36.10 5.53
CA TRP A 126 -4.14 -35.82 4.09
C TRP A 126 -5.48 -36.04 3.40
N VAL A 127 -6.51 -36.52 4.13
CA VAL A 127 -7.83 -36.84 3.59
C VAL A 127 -8.83 -35.72 3.90
N ALA A 128 -9.46 -35.18 2.86
CA ALA A 128 -10.43 -34.09 2.95
C ALA A 128 -11.55 -34.31 3.98
N THR A 129 -12.22 -35.47 3.94
CA THR A 129 -13.33 -35.76 4.88
C THR A 129 -12.86 -36.01 6.32
N GLU A 130 -11.58 -36.31 6.55
CA GLU A 130 -11.01 -36.41 7.89
C GLU A 130 -10.73 -35.04 8.53
N VAL A 131 -10.60 -33.97 7.74
CA VAL A 131 -10.62 -32.58 8.26
C VAL A 131 -11.98 -32.28 8.90
N GLY A 132 -13.07 -32.68 8.22
CA GLY A 132 -14.42 -32.63 8.80
C GLY A 132 -14.55 -33.47 10.08
N ARG A 133 -13.98 -34.67 10.12
CA ARG A 133 -14.00 -35.54 11.32
C ARG A 133 -13.27 -34.90 12.50
N TRP A 134 -12.08 -34.35 12.25
CA TRP A 134 -11.30 -33.59 13.24
C TRP A 134 -12.11 -32.40 13.79
N GLY A 135 -12.86 -31.72 12.91
CA GLY A 135 -13.77 -30.63 13.28
C GLY A 135 -14.92 -31.08 14.18
N ILE A 136 -15.58 -32.20 13.85
CA ILE A 136 -16.65 -32.79 14.69
C ILE A 136 -16.09 -33.17 16.06
N ALA A 137 -14.93 -33.81 16.11
CA ALA A 137 -14.28 -34.24 17.36
C ALA A 137 -13.87 -33.09 18.30
N ARG A 138 -13.93 -31.83 17.83
CA ARG A 138 -13.63 -30.61 18.58
C ARG A 138 -14.83 -29.66 18.74
N GLY A 139 -16.01 -30.01 18.21
CA GLY A 139 -17.17 -29.12 18.18
C GLY A 139 -17.06 -27.94 17.20
N LEU A 140 -16.09 -27.97 16.28
CA LEU A 140 -15.78 -26.89 15.33
C LEU A 140 -16.50 -27.02 13.99
N PHE A 141 -17.09 -28.19 13.69
CA PHE A 141 -17.77 -28.47 12.43
C PHE A 141 -19.24 -28.01 12.43
N LYS A 142 -19.52 -26.95 11.66
CA LYS A 142 -20.86 -26.46 11.35
C LYS A 142 -21.43 -27.28 10.17
N ARG A 143 -22.34 -28.21 10.44
CA ARG A 143 -23.01 -28.98 9.36
C ARG A 143 -23.91 -28.05 8.54
N ARG A 144 -23.80 -28.11 7.21
CA ARG A 144 -24.65 -27.32 6.31
C ARG A 144 -26.07 -27.91 6.25
N PRO A 145 -27.14 -27.12 6.48
CA PRO A 145 -28.51 -27.61 6.32
C PRO A 145 -28.84 -27.92 4.86
N ALA A 146 -29.68 -28.93 4.61
CA ALA A 146 -30.13 -29.25 3.25
C ALA A 146 -30.90 -28.07 2.63
N GLY A 147 -30.61 -27.74 1.37
CA GLY A 147 -31.19 -26.59 0.67
C GLY A 147 -30.66 -25.21 1.06
N SER A 148 -29.83 -25.10 2.11
CA SER A 148 -29.24 -23.84 2.60
C SER A 148 -27.74 -23.75 2.30
N PRO A 149 -27.17 -22.54 2.11
CA PRO A 149 -25.71 -22.37 2.17
C PRO A 149 -25.15 -22.66 3.56
N GLY A 150 -25.96 -22.60 4.62
CA GLY A 150 -25.52 -22.61 6.02
C GLY A 150 -24.77 -21.32 6.37
N ASP A 151 -24.02 -21.36 7.48
CA ASP A 151 -23.36 -20.18 8.07
C ASP A 151 -21.82 -20.28 7.96
N PRO A 152 -21.21 -20.27 6.76
CA PRO A 152 -19.76 -20.18 6.61
C PRO A 152 -19.25 -18.81 7.09
N LEU A 153 -17.98 -18.74 7.48
CA LEU A 153 -17.25 -17.50 7.76
C LEU A 153 -15.88 -17.54 7.08
N PRO A 154 -15.26 -16.39 6.74
CA PRO A 154 -13.89 -16.33 6.25
C PRO A 154 -12.92 -17.12 7.15
N GLY A 155 -11.98 -17.83 6.53
CA GLY A 155 -11.03 -18.71 7.18
C GLY A 155 -11.57 -20.09 7.61
N ASP A 156 -12.87 -20.36 7.51
CA ASP A 156 -13.39 -21.73 7.69
C ASP A 156 -12.91 -22.66 6.56
N ILE A 157 -12.80 -23.96 6.85
CA ILE A 157 -12.55 -24.98 5.82
C ILE A 157 -13.88 -25.61 5.38
N VAL A 158 -14.22 -25.41 4.10
CA VAL A 158 -15.33 -26.11 3.41
C VAL A 158 -15.00 -27.58 3.27
N VAL A 159 -15.92 -28.48 3.65
CA VAL A 159 -15.74 -29.94 3.51
C VAL A 159 -16.75 -30.50 2.51
N TYR A 160 -16.26 -31.14 1.46
CA TYR A 160 -17.07 -31.85 0.47
C TYR A 160 -17.06 -33.36 0.75
N GLY A 161 -18.25 -33.96 0.83
CA GLY A 161 -18.45 -35.33 1.29
C GLY A 161 -18.63 -35.45 2.80
N GLU A 162 -19.13 -36.60 3.26
CA GLU A 162 -19.48 -36.82 4.66
C GLU A 162 -18.22 -36.96 5.55
N PRO A 163 -18.10 -36.21 6.66
CA PRO A 163 -16.98 -36.30 7.59
C PRO A 163 -16.67 -37.72 8.08
N GLY A 164 -15.39 -38.08 8.12
CA GLY A 164 -14.94 -39.37 8.65
C GLY A 164 -15.17 -40.59 7.75
N SER A 165 -15.56 -40.36 6.48
CA SER A 165 -15.79 -41.41 5.47
C SER A 165 -14.50 -42.00 4.86
N SER A 166 -13.33 -41.63 5.41
CA SER A 166 -11.97 -42.15 5.15
C SER A 166 -11.47 -42.22 3.69
N THR A 167 -12.27 -41.81 2.71
CA THR A 167 -11.95 -41.94 1.28
C THR A 167 -12.51 -40.78 0.45
N GLY A 168 -11.62 -40.07 -0.25
CA GLY A 168 -11.96 -38.97 -1.16
C GLY A 168 -12.58 -37.75 -0.48
N GLY A 169 -13.38 -37.01 -1.25
CA GLY A 169 -13.90 -35.69 -0.89
C GLY A 169 -13.03 -34.57 -1.45
N HIS A 170 -13.20 -33.36 -0.95
CA HIS A 170 -12.36 -32.19 -1.24
C HIS A 170 -12.46 -31.19 -0.09
N VAL A 171 -11.53 -30.24 -0.01
CA VAL A 171 -11.64 -29.09 0.89
C VAL A 171 -11.20 -27.77 0.23
N SER A 172 -11.86 -26.69 0.62
CA SER A 172 -11.53 -25.31 0.24
C SER A 172 -11.38 -24.45 1.49
N VAL A 173 -10.61 -23.36 1.43
CA VAL A 173 -10.66 -22.30 2.46
C VAL A 173 -11.69 -21.26 2.03
N VAL A 174 -12.60 -20.84 2.92
CA VAL A 174 -13.52 -19.72 2.66
C VAL A 174 -12.72 -18.42 2.66
N TYR A 175 -12.76 -17.70 1.54
CA TYR A 175 -12.17 -16.37 1.39
C TYR A 175 -13.18 -15.29 1.78
N SER A 176 -14.34 -15.27 1.12
CA SER A 176 -15.45 -14.35 1.40
C SER A 176 -16.78 -15.10 1.43
N VAL A 177 -17.77 -14.49 2.08
CA VAL A 177 -19.19 -14.86 1.97
C VAL A 177 -19.89 -13.67 1.33
N ASN A 178 -20.59 -13.93 0.23
CA ASN A 178 -21.17 -12.89 -0.60
C ASN A 178 -22.64 -12.66 -0.21
N ALA A 179 -23.19 -11.47 -0.47
CA ALA A 179 -24.54 -11.09 -0.03
C ALA A 179 -25.68 -11.96 -0.61
N ASP A 180 -25.44 -12.65 -1.73
CA ASP A 180 -26.38 -13.59 -2.36
C ASP A 180 -26.35 -15.02 -1.77
N GLY A 181 -25.47 -15.26 -0.78
CA GLY A 181 -25.26 -16.58 -0.17
C GLY A 181 -24.32 -17.50 -0.97
N THR A 182 -23.68 -17.01 -2.05
CA THR A 182 -22.48 -17.65 -2.60
C THR A 182 -21.27 -17.40 -1.70
N ILE A 183 -20.22 -18.19 -1.87
CA ILE A 183 -18.93 -17.98 -1.19
C ILE A 183 -17.80 -17.92 -2.21
N THR A 184 -16.83 -17.05 -1.96
CA THR A 184 -15.52 -17.14 -2.62
C THR A 184 -14.66 -18.11 -1.82
N THR A 185 -14.03 -19.02 -2.52
CA THR A 185 -13.21 -20.10 -1.98
C THR A 185 -11.84 -20.11 -2.62
N ILE A 186 -10.81 -20.43 -1.84
CA ILE A 186 -9.50 -20.81 -2.36
C ILE A 186 -9.35 -22.32 -2.24
N ASP A 187 -9.21 -22.98 -3.38
CA ASP A 187 -9.07 -24.43 -3.47
C ASP A 187 -7.63 -24.81 -3.77
N GLY A 188 -6.99 -25.56 -2.87
CA GLY A 188 -5.74 -26.27 -3.18
C GLY A 188 -6.02 -27.49 -4.06
N ASN A 189 -5.10 -27.84 -4.95
CA ASN A 189 -5.23 -28.92 -5.94
C ASN A 189 -6.49 -28.87 -6.83
N TRP A 190 -6.98 -27.68 -7.18
CA TRP A 190 -8.04 -27.54 -8.18
C TRP A 190 -7.43 -27.42 -9.58
N ASN A 191 -7.50 -28.53 -10.34
CA ASN A 191 -6.77 -28.71 -11.59
C ASN A 191 -5.25 -28.48 -11.41
N GLU A 192 -4.65 -29.22 -10.47
CA GLU A 192 -3.19 -29.27 -10.19
C GLU A 192 -2.57 -27.94 -9.71
N ARG A 193 -3.40 -26.96 -9.33
CA ARG A 193 -3.00 -25.65 -8.80
C ARG A 193 -3.89 -25.17 -7.66
N VAL A 194 -3.49 -24.07 -7.01
CA VAL A 194 -4.37 -23.28 -6.15
C VAL A 194 -5.26 -22.39 -7.03
N ALA A 195 -6.57 -22.42 -6.82
CA ALA A 195 -7.53 -21.62 -7.59
C ALA A 195 -8.52 -20.86 -6.70
N ARG A 196 -8.68 -19.55 -6.94
CA ARG A 196 -9.83 -18.77 -6.46
C ARG A 196 -11.07 -19.18 -7.26
N ARG A 197 -12.18 -19.46 -6.58
CA ARG A 197 -13.47 -19.89 -7.17
C ARG A 197 -14.63 -19.24 -6.43
N VAL A 198 -15.61 -18.68 -7.13
CA VAL A 198 -16.93 -18.37 -6.56
C VAL A 198 -17.82 -19.59 -6.72
N ILE A 199 -18.49 -20.02 -5.65
CA ILE A 199 -19.34 -21.21 -5.64
C ILE A 199 -20.65 -20.96 -4.87
N ASN A 200 -21.75 -21.58 -5.32
CA ASN A 200 -22.99 -21.64 -4.56
C ASN A 200 -22.95 -22.86 -3.63
N PRO A 201 -22.95 -22.71 -2.28
CA PRO A 201 -22.74 -23.85 -1.39
C PRO A 201 -23.90 -24.85 -1.37
N VAL A 202 -25.08 -24.47 -1.88
CA VAL A 202 -26.24 -25.38 -1.99
C VAL A 202 -25.97 -26.49 -3.00
N THR A 203 -25.35 -26.13 -4.14
CA THR A 203 -25.20 -26.98 -5.33
C THR A 203 -23.76 -27.40 -5.64
N ALA A 204 -22.75 -26.72 -5.07
CA ALA A 204 -21.35 -26.97 -5.36
C ALA A 204 -20.89 -28.38 -4.99
N LYS A 205 -20.13 -28.99 -5.90
CA LYS A 205 -19.54 -30.32 -5.77
C LYS A 205 -18.06 -30.29 -6.11
N ALA A 206 -17.28 -31.20 -5.51
CA ALA A 206 -15.85 -31.30 -5.75
C ALA A 206 -15.28 -32.71 -5.41
N GLY A 207 -13.97 -32.87 -5.67
CA GLY A 207 -13.19 -34.09 -5.44
C GLY A 207 -13.48 -35.19 -6.46
N GLY A 208 -12.63 -36.23 -6.51
CA GLY A 208 -12.77 -37.36 -7.44
C GLY A 208 -14.07 -38.19 -7.32
N ARG A 209 -14.97 -37.86 -6.37
CA ARG A 209 -16.31 -38.43 -6.22
C ARG A 209 -17.46 -37.48 -6.56
N ASN A 210 -17.18 -36.23 -6.94
CA ASN A 210 -18.17 -35.21 -7.31
C ASN A 210 -19.27 -35.03 -6.22
N VAL A 211 -18.85 -34.87 -4.97
CA VAL A 211 -19.72 -34.84 -3.78
C VAL A 211 -20.03 -33.42 -3.31
N LEU A 212 -21.23 -33.21 -2.76
CA LEU A 212 -21.69 -31.93 -2.22
C LEU A 212 -20.94 -31.51 -0.95
N ILE A 213 -20.94 -30.21 -0.67
CA ILE A 213 -20.53 -29.65 0.64
C ILE A 213 -21.43 -30.19 1.75
N SER A 214 -20.82 -30.77 2.79
CA SER A 214 -21.48 -31.28 4.00
C SER A 214 -21.46 -30.28 5.16
N GLY A 215 -20.50 -29.35 5.18
CA GLY A 215 -20.36 -28.33 6.22
C GLY A 215 -19.00 -27.65 6.21
N TYR A 216 -18.72 -26.91 7.29
CA TYR A 216 -17.57 -26.03 7.45
C TYR A 216 -16.87 -26.30 8.78
N VAL A 217 -15.54 -26.44 8.79
CA VAL A 217 -14.75 -26.49 10.04
C VAL A 217 -14.26 -25.10 10.38
N SER A 218 -14.58 -24.64 11.59
CA SER A 218 -14.12 -23.36 12.12
C SER A 218 -12.68 -23.46 12.65
N PRO A 219 -11.79 -22.48 12.40
CA PRO A 219 -10.46 -22.46 13.01
C PRO A 219 -10.54 -22.24 14.53
N PRO A 220 -9.86 -23.05 15.37
CA PRO A 220 -9.90 -22.88 16.82
C PRO A 220 -9.06 -21.69 17.28
N GLY A 221 -9.49 -21.05 18.37
CA GLY A 221 -8.82 -19.88 18.95
C GLY A 221 -9.02 -18.57 18.20
N VAL A 222 -9.68 -18.61 17.03
CA VAL A 222 -10.04 -17.44 16.23
C VAL A 222 -11.43 -16.95 16.63
N THR A 223 -11.60 -15.65 16.87
CA THR A 223 -12.88 -15.07 17.27
C THR A 223 -13.94 -15.13 16.16
N SER A 224 -15.21 -15.04 16.56
CA SER A 224 -16.37 -15.13 15.67
C SER A 224 -16.89 -13.77 15.19
N GLU A 225 -16.07 -12.72 15.26
CA GLU A 225 -16.43 -11.41 14.72
C GLU A 225 -16.51 -11.53 13.19
N PRO A 226 -17.69 -11.31 12.56
CA PRO A 226 -17.78 -11.23 11.12
C PRO A 226 -17.05 -9.96 10.64
N PRO A 227 -16.48 -9.95 9.43
CA PRO A 227 -16.26 -8.66 8.77
C PRO A 227 -17.60 -7.92 8.67
N PRO A 228 -17.62 -6.58 8.56
CA PRO A 228 -18.83 -5.85 8.20
C PRO A 228 -19.45 -6.45 6.92
N PRO A 229 -20.79 -6.34 6.73
CA PRO A 229 -21.46 -6.96 5.60
C PRO A 229 -20.81 -6.61 4.27
N VAL A 230 -20.63 -7.60 3.40
CA VAL A 230 -20.13 -7.38 2.04
C VAL A 230 -21.26 -6.79 1.19
N GLU A 231 -21.49 -5.49 1.36
CA GLU A 231 -21.52 -4.62 0.19
C GLU A 231 -20.22 -4.87 -0.61
N GLU A 232 -20.26 -4.89 -1.94
CA GLU A 232 -19.07 -4.99 -2.81
C GLU A 232 -18.00 -4.00 -2.31
N PRO A 233 -16.89 -4.47 -1.72
CA PRO A 233 -16.35 -3.96 -0.45
C PRO A 233 -16.05 -2.47 -0.51
N ALA A 234 -17.07 -1.64 -0.25
CA ALA A 234 -17.24 -0.24 -0.69
C ALA A 234 -16.25 0.21 -1.79
N ALA A 235 -16.27 -0.51 -2.93
CA ALA A 235 -15.28 -0.50 -4.01
C ALA A 235 -13.86 -0.13 -3.54
N THR A 236 -13.30 -0.91 -2.59
CA THR A 236 -12.25 -0.52 -1.62
C THR A 236 -11.37 0.53 -2.22
N VAL A 237 -11.50 1.78 -1.76
CA VAL A 237 -10.98 2.87 -2.59
C VAL A 237 -9.47 2.91 -2.50
N ARG A 238 -8.88 2.15 -3.42
CA ARG A 238 -7.46 2.02 -3.72
C ARG A 238 -7.00 3.30 -4.37
N VAL A 239 -6.93 4.34 -3.55
CA VAL A 239 -5.96 5.39 -3.78
C VAL A 239 -4.59 4.76 -4.00
N ALA A 240 -4.08 4.94 -5.22
CA ALA A 240 -2.68 4.85 -5.55
C ALA A 240 -1.93 3.56 -5.13
N ARG A 241 -2.62 2.41 -5.05
CA ARG A 241 -1.98 1.08 -4.95
C ARG A 241 -2.09 0.21 -6.20
N HIS A 242 -2.78 0.68 -7.24
CA HIS A 242 -2.58 0.17 -8.60
C HIS A 242 -1.91 1.25 -9.44
N VAL A 243 -0.69 0.98 -9.86
CA VAL A 243 -0.19 1.52 -11.13
C VAL A 243 -1.12 1.02 -12.24
N PRO A 244 -1.40 1.82 -13.28
CA PRO A 244 -2.21 1.40 -14.42
C PRO A 244 -1.78 0.05 -15.01
N ASP A 245 -2.63 -0.95 -14.88
CA ASP A 245 -2.72 -2.03 -15.86
C ASP A 245 -3.48 -1.45 -17.06
N VAL A 246 -2.80 -1.21 -18.18
CA VAL A 246 -3.40 -0.55 -19.35
C VAL A 246 -4.07 -1.56 -20.25
N ASP A 247 -3.45 -2.72 -20.47
CA ASP A 247 -3.94 -3.69 -21.45
C ASP A 247 -4.88 -4.78 -20.89
N GLY A 248 -4.89 -4.96 -19.57
CA GLY A 248 -5.77 -5.85 -18.83
C GLY A 248 -5.22 -7.25 -18.57
N ASP A 249 -3.89 -7.46 -18.61
CA ASP A 249 -3.26 -8.76 -18.32
C ASP A 249 -3.00 -9.03 -16.83
N GLY A 250 -3.29 -8.05 -15.96
CA GLY A 250 -3.14 -8.13 -14.50
C GLY A 250 -1.84 -7.54 -13.97
N ARG A 251 -1.11 -6.73 -14.77
CA ARG A 251 0.23 -6.22 -14.44
C ARG A 251 0.35 -4.70 -14.58
N PRO A 252 1.17 -4.04 -13.76
CA PRO A 252 1.33 -2.60 -13.82
C PRO A 252 2.26 -2.15 -14.96
N ASP A 253 1.78 -1.29 -15.86
CA ASP A 253 2.49 -0.77 -17.04
C ASP A 253 3.13 0.62 -16.83
N VAL A 254 4.06 0.99 -17.72
CA VAL A 254 4.68 2.33 -17.75
C VAL A 254 4.20 3.12 -18.97
N LEU A 255 3.38 4.15 -18.78
CA LEU A 255 3.07 5.14 -19.80
C LEU A 255 3.97 6.38 -19.69
N GLY A 256 4.10 7.14 -20.77
CA GLY A 256 4.78 8.43 -20.76
C GLY A 256 4.69 9.13 -22.12
N VAL A 257 4.90 10.45 -22.10
CA VAL A 257 4.99 11.24 -23.34
C VAL A 257 6.44 11.33 -23.83
N ASP A 258 6.59 11.40 -25.15
CA ASP A 258 7.89 11.64 -25.80
C ASP A 258 8.49 12.98 -25.34
N ALA A 259 9.70 12.92 -24.79
CA ALA A 259 10.40 14.08 -24.23
C ALA A 259 10.88 15.08 -25.29
N ALA A 260 10.93 14.69 -26.57
CA ALA A 260 11.42 15.54 -27.66
C ALA A 260 10.31 16.43 -28.26
N SER A 261 9.11 15.88 -28.47
CA SER A 261 7.93 16.61 -28.96
C SER A 261 6.99 17.10 -27.87
N GLY A 262 6.94 16.41 -26.73
CA GLY A 262 5.88 16.53 -25.72
C GLY A 262 4.52 15.96 -26.17
N ASP A 263 4.42 15.46 -27.41
CA ASP A 263 3.14 15.31 -28.11
C ASP A 263 2.69 13.87 -28.35
N ALA A 264 3.63 12.93 -28.47
CA ALA A 264 3.32 11.51 -28.67
C ALA A 264 3.22 10.77 -27.33
N LEU A 265 2.07 10.12 -27.06
CA LEU A 265 1.88 9.23 -25.92
C LEU A 265 2.32 7.80 -26.26
N TRP A 266 3.08 7.20 -25.35
CA TRP A 266 3.58 5.83 -25.43
C TRP A 266 3.24 5.04 -24.16
N VAL A 267 3.15 3.72 -24.31
CA VAL A 267 3.07 2.75 -23.21
C VAL A 267 4.12 1.65 -23.39
N THR A 268 4.71 1.20 -22.30
CA THR A 268 5.61 0.04 -22.25
C THR A 268 5.00 -1.01 -21.34
N LEU A 269 4.72 -2.18 -21.92
CA LEU A 269 4.03 -3.26 -21.21
C LEU A 269 4.94 -3.95 -20.18
N ASN A 270 4.36 -4.52 -19.14
CA ASN A 270 5.09 -5.24 -18.10
C ASN A 270 5.17 -6.76 -18.37
N SER A 271 6.38 -7.26 -18.64
CA SER A 271 6.62 -8.68 -18.91
C SER A 271 7.14 -9.48 -17.72
N SER A 272 7.19 -8.90 -16.52
CA SER A 272 7.74 -9.54 -15.30
C SER A 272 7.17 -10.93 -15.00
N VAL A 273 7.95 -11.75 -14.31
CA VAL A 273 7.47 -12.99 -13.70
C VAL A 273 7.86 -12.97 -12.22
N PRO A 274 7.07 -13.57 -11.31
CA PRO A 274 7.21 -13.39 -9.85
C PRO A 274 8.65 -13.34 -9.35
N GLY A 275 9.05 -12.19 -8.79
CA GLY A 275 10.40 -11.96 -8.27
C GLY A 275 11.49 -11.77 -9.32
N SER A 276 11.14 -11.52 -10.59
CA SER A 276 12.05 -11.30 -11.73
C SER A 276 11.52 -10.19 -12.64
N PRO A 277 11.82 -8.91 -12.32
CA PRO A 277 11.25 -7.78 -13.06
C PRO A 277 11.80 -7.66 -14.48
N SER A 278 10.93 -7.34 -15.45
CA SER A 278 11.30 -7.12 -16.85
C SER A 278 10.31 -6.20 -17.59
N ARG A 279 10.64 -5.79 -18.81
CA ARG A 279 9.77 -4.96 -19.68
C ARG A 279 9.48 -5.64 -21.01
N GLY A 280 8.23 -5.51 -21.45
CA GLY A 280 7.76 -5.92 -22.76
C GLY A 280 8.01 -4.86 -23.83
N GLY A 281 7.21 -4.94 -24.90
CA GLY A 281 7.22 -3.99 -26.00
C GLY A 281 6.76 -2.58 -25.60
N THR A 282 7.17 -1.59 -26.38
CA THR A 282 6.72 -0.20 -26.27
C THR A 282 5.90 0.17 -27.49
N PHE A 283 4.71 0.73 -27.26
CA PHE A 283 3.69 0.98 -28.26
C PHE A 283 3.32 2.46 -28.27
N HIS A 284 3.16 3.02 -29.47
CA HIS A 284 2.59 4.35 -29.66
C HIS A 284 1.07 4.26 -29.50
N LEU A 285 0.48 5.20 -28.76
CA LEU A 285 -0.96 5.24 -28.50
C LEU A 285 -1.65 6.36 -29.28
N SER A 286 -1.13 7.58 -29.21
CA SER A 286 -1.74 8.75 -29.86
C SER A 286 -0.79 9.96 -29.88
N ASN A 287 -1.18 11.00 -30.63
CA ASN A 287 -0.52 12.32 -30.66
C ASN A 287 -1.48 13.39 -30.11
N GLY A 288 -1.02 14.63 -29.94
CA GLY A 288 -1.80 15.74 -29.39
C GLY A 288 -1.62 15.97 -27.88
N TRP A 289 -0.56 15.44 -27.27
CA TRP A 289 -0.33 15.54 -25.82
C TRP A 289 0.43 16.80 -25.38
N GLY A 290 0.94 17.63 -26.30
CA GLY A 290 1.72 18.83 -25.96
C GLY A 290 0.96 19.92 -25.16
N THR A 291 -0.37 19.84 -25.13
CA THR A 291 -1.33 20.69 -24.40
C THR A 291 -1.78 20.10 -23.06
N VAL A 292 -1.31 18.90 -22.70
CA VAL A 292 -1.64 18.24 -21.42
C VAL A 292 -0.70 18.70 -20.31
N HIS A 293 -1.26 19.25 -19.24
CA HIS A 293 -0.49 19.87 -18.15
C HIS A 293 -0.47 19.05 -16.86
N THR A 294 -1.46 18.18 -16.66
CA THR A 294 -1.50 17.21 -15.56
C THR A 294 -2.43 16.07 -15.97
N HIS A 295 -2.12 14.87 -15.49
CA HIS A 295 -2.69 13.61 -15.93
C HIS A 295 -2.87 12.67 -14.72
N MET A 296 -3.80 11.75 -14.85
CA MET A 296 -4.19 10.76 -13.85
C MET A 296 -4.69 9.52 -14.56
N MET A 297 -4.65 8.40 -13.86
CA MET A 297 -5.17 7.14 -14.35
C MET A 297 -5.98 6.49 -13.24
N ALA A 298 -7.19 6.09 -13.59
CA ALA A 298 -8.18 5.47 -12.71
C ALA A 298 -9.31 4.89 -13.57
N ASP A 299 -10.07 3.94 -13.05
CA ASP A 299 -11.38 3.60 -13.60
C ASP A 299 -12.31 4.81 -13.39
N TRP A 300 -12.64 5.51 -14.49
CA TRP A 300 -13.47 6.72 -14.43
C TRP A 300 -14.93 6.41 -14.74
N ASP A 301 -15.22 5.50 -15.67
CA ASP A 301 -16.60 5.19 -16.04
C ASP A 301 -17.22 3.96 -15.35
N THR A 302 -16.44 3.24 -14.53
CA THR A 302 -16.80 2.05 -13.74
C THR A 302 -16.98 0.76 -14.55
N ASP A 303 -16.28 0.60 -15.69
CA ASP A 303 -16.22 -0.66 -16.46
C ASP A 303 -15.16 -1.68 -15.95
N GLY A 304 -14.28 -1.27 -15.03
CA GLY A 304 -13.21 -2.09 -14.46
C GLY A 304 -11.83 -1.92 -15.12
N ARG A 305 -11.67 -0.99 -16.06
CA ARG A 305 -10.38 -0.68 -16.72
C ARG A 305 -9.79 0.61 -16.21
N VAL A 306 -8.49 0.82 -16.45
CA VAL A 306 -7.82 2.06 -16.06
C VAL A 306 -7.86 3.07 -17.22
N ASP A 307 -8.74 4.06 -17.12
CA ASP A 307 -8.85 5.20 -18.04
C ASP A 307 -7.72 6.21 -17.87
N LEU A 308 -7.55 7.07 -18.88
CA LEU A 308 -6.62 8.20 -18.84
C LEU A 308 -7.41 9.51 -18.73
N ILE A 309 -7.25 10.19 -17.59
CA ILE A 309 -7.90 11.44 -17.24
C ILE A 309 -6.84 12.55 -17.28
N ALA A 310 -7.08 13.66 -17.99
CA ALA A 310 -6.09 14.72 -18.05
C ALA A 310 -6.69 16.13 -18.17
N ARG A 311 -5.95 17.11 -17.63
CA ARG A 311 -6.19 18.53 -17.91
C ARG A 311 -5.49 18.88 -19.24
N HIS A 312 -6.30 19.13 -20.26
CA HIS A 312 -5.90 19.58 -21.59
C HIS A 312 -6.27 21.06 -21.73
N ASP A 313 -5.26 21.93 -21.80
CA ASP A 313 -5.40 23.40 -21.68
C ASP A 313 -6.10 23.85 -20.37
N ASP A 314 -7.38 24.24 -20.49
CA ASP A 314 -8.32 24.65 -19.42
C ASP A 314 -9.47 23.63 -19.24
N ASN A 315 -9.51 22.57 -20.06
CA ASN A 315 -10.52 21.51 -19.98
C ASN A 315 -10.02 20.33 -19.15
N LEU A 316 -10.95 19.60 -18.54
CA LEU A 316 -10.75 18.20 -18.16
C LEU A 316 -11.24 17.32 -19.33
N ALA A 317 -10.47 16.32 -19.69
CA ALA A 317 -10.86 15.32 -20.67
C ALA A 317 -10.54 13.90 -20.16
N VAL A 318 -11.35 12.93 -20.58
CA VAL A 318 -11.19 11.51 -20.25
C VAL A 318 -11.14 10.69 -21.53
N TRP A 319 -10.08 9.90 -21.70
CA TRP A 319 -9.91 8.94 -22.78
C TRP A 319 -10.18 7.55 -22.21
N LEU A 320 -11.29 6.93 -22.61
CA LEU A 320 -11.67 5.61 -22.12
C LEU A 320 -10.71 4.52 -22.59
N ASN A 321 -10.40 3.58 -21.72
CA ASN A 321 -9.55 2.44 -22.03
C ASN A 321 -10.32 1.43 -22.90
N THR A 322 -9.80 1.14 -24.09
CA THR A 322 -10.42 0.21 -25.06
C THR A 322 -9.56 -1.03 -25.30
N SER A 323 -8.57 -1.27 -24.44
CA SER A 323 -7.51 -2.24 -24.66
C SER A 323 -7.98 -3.69 -24.62
N THR A 324 -7.13 -4.56 -25.18
CA THR A 324 -7.19 -6.01 -24.97
C THR A 324 -5.80 -6.50 -24.57
N PRO A 325 -5.66 -7.59 -23.79
CA PRO A 325 -4.36 -8.02 -23.28
C PRO A 325 -3.30 -8.20 -24.37
N GLY A 326 -2.10 -7.66 -24.13
CA GLY A 326 -1.01 -7.51 -25.11
C GLY A 326 -1.20 -6.42 -26.17
N ARG A 327 -2.29 -5.63 -26.10
CA ARG A 327 -2.72 -4.67 -27.15
C ARG A 327 -3.41 -3.43 -26.53
N PRO A 328 -2.63 -2.50 -25.94
CA PRO A 328 -3.16 -1.30 -25.31
C PRO A 328 -3.73 -0.30 -26.33
N SER A 329 -4.89 0.30 -26.01
CA SER A 329 -5.52 1.37 -26.80
C SER A 329 -6.50 2.21 -25.98
N PHE A 330 -6.63 3.50 -26.33
CA PHE A 330 -7.61 4.42 -25.76
C PHE A 330 -8.58 4.94 -26.83
N GLY A 331 -9.81 5.23 -26.42
CA GLY A 331 -10.83 5.88 -27.25
C GLY A 331 -10.58 7.37 -27.46
N SER A 332 -11.49 8.03 -28.16
CA SER A 332 -11.45 9.50 -28.33
C SER A 332 -11.73 10.23 -27.01
N GLY A 333 -10.91 11.22 -26.67
CA GLY A 333 -11.06 12.01 -25.45
C GLY A 333 -12.38 12.76 -25.37
N THR A 334 -13.13 12.52 -24.29
CA THR A 334 -14.41 13.15 -23.96
C THR A 334 -14.16 14.34 -23.03
N VAL A 335 -14.51 15.56 -23.47
CA VAL A 335 -14.30 16.79 -22.68
C VAL A 335 -15.42 16.97 -21.65
N LEU A 336 -15.04 17.02 -20.37
CA LEU A 336 -15.93 17.25 -19.23
C LEU A 336 -16.05 18.74 -18.84
N GLY A 337 -15.76 19.64 -19.79
CA GLY A 337 -15.88 21.09 -19.66
C GLY A 337 -14.64 21.80 -19.13
N SER A 338 -14.72 23.13 -19.13
CA SER A 338 -13.63 24.08 -18.92
C SER A 338 -13.53 24.63 -17.48
N GLY A 339 -12.59 25.55 -17.24
CA GLY A 339 -12.30 26.19 -15.95
C GLY A 339 -11.21 25.51 -15.11
N TRP A 340 -10.64 24.39 -15.58
CA TRP A 340 -9.63 23.61 -14.86
C TRP A 340 -8.25 24.26 -14.84
N GLY A 341 -8.04 25.30 -15.66
CA GLY A 341 -6.93 26.24 -15.57
C GLY A 341 -6.82 26.96 -14.23
N THR A 342 -7.91 27.03 -13.47
CA THR A 342 -7.94 27.64 -12.13
C THR A 342 -7.38 26.74 -11.01
N LEU A 343 -7.17 25.44 -11.27
CA LEU A 343 -6.63 24.49 -10.31
C LEU A 343 -5.17 24.17 -10.66
N ASP A 344 -4.27 24.44 -9.70
CA ASP A 344 -2.84 24.19 -9.86
C ASP A 344 -2.51 22.72 -9.56
N LYS A 345 -3.26 22.12 -8.63
CA LYS A 345 -3.07 20.77 -8.08
C LYS A 345 -4.39 20.02 -8.15
N LEU A 346 -4.31 18.79 -8.60
CA LEU A 346 -5.42 17.85 -8.73
C LEU A 346 -4.96 16.49 -8.19
N MET A 347 -5.89 15.69 -7.65
CA MET A 347 -5.76 14.28 -7.27
C MET A 347 -6.96 13.49 -7.81
N ALA A 348 -6.78 12.20 -8.07
CA ALA A 348 -7.86 11.24 -8.35
C ALA A 348 -8.07 10.36 -7.12
N MET A 349 -9.27 10.40 -6.52
CA MET A 349 -9.66 9.67 -5.32
C MET A 349 -11.18 9.72 -5.11
N ASP A 350 -11.81 8.67 -4.58
CA ASP A 350 -13.12 8.86 -3.94
C ASP A 350 -12.95 9.73 -2.69
N LEU A 351 -13.62 10.88 -2.66
CA LEU A 351 -13.78 11.67 -1.44
C LEU A 351 -15.25 11.88 -1.08
N THR A 352 -16.20 11.27 -1.81
CA THR A 352 -17.65 11.27 -1.54
C THR A 352 -18.14 10.03 -0.79
N GLY A 353 -17.40 8.92 -0.83
CA GLY A 353 -17.75 7.64 -0.22
C GLY A 353 -18.87 6.90 -0.96
N ASP A 354 -18.84 6.91 -2.30
CA ASP A 354 -19.76 6.15 -3.16
C ASP A 354 -19.07 5.03 -3.97
N GLY A 355 -17.76 4.89 -3.83
CA GLY A 355 -16.94 3.89 -4.52
C GLY A 355 -16.37 4.35 -5.86
N LYS A 356 -16.65 5.57 -6.31
CA LYS A 356 -16.13 6.12 -7.57
C LYS A 356 -14.95 7.05 -7.34
N VAL A 357 -14.02 7.06 -8.28
CA VAL A 357 -12.87 7.97 -8.22
C VAL A 357 -13.29 9.38 -8.64
N ASP A 358 -13.37 10.31 -7.69
CA ASP A 358 -13.60 11.73 -7.93
C ASP A 358 -12.30 12.47 -8.34
N ILE A 359 -12.45 13.71 -8.81
CA ILE A 359 -11.33 14.65 -8.87
C ILE A 359 -11.37 15.59 -7.67
N VAL A 360 -10.26 15.68 -6.95
CA VAL A 360 -10.05 16.58 -5.81
C VAL A 360 -8.97 17.60 -6.18
N GLY A 361 -9.17 18.89 -5.93
CA GLY A 361 -8.24 19.91 -6.44
C GLY A 361 -8.27 21.27 -5.75
N TRP A 362 -7.17 22.01 -5.85
CA TRP A 362 -7.03 23.35 -5.29
C TRP A 362 -6.05 24.24 -6.08
N ASN A 363 -6.14 25.55 -5.85
CA ASN A 363 -5.12 26.49 -6.30
C ASN A 363 -4.03 26.65 -5.22
N SER A 364 -2.76 26.65 -5.63
CA SER A 364 -1.59 26.72 -4.74
C SER A 364 -0.97 28.13 -4.64
N GLY A 365 -1.46 29.08 -5.44
CA GLY A 365 -1.44 30.51 -5.11
C GLY A 365 -0.89 31.43 -6.20
N GLY A 366 -1.70 31.75 -7.21
CA GLY A 366 -1.60 33.04 -7.90
C GLY A 366 -1.96 34.21 -6.96
N ALA A 367 -1.52 35.44 -7.26
CA ALA A 367 -1.66 36.58 -6.34
C ALA A 367 -3.11 37.11 -6.15
N ALA A 368 -4.10 36.59 -6.89
CA ALA A 368 -5.46 37.16 -7.02
C ALA A 368 -6.47 36.73 -5.92
N ALA A 369 -6.00 36.52 -4.69
CA ALA A 369 -6.80 36.58 -3.45
C ALA A 369 -8.15 35.79 -3.39
N ARG A 370 -8.22 34.56 -3.93
CA ARG A 370 -9.32 33.59 -3.72
C ARG A 370 -8.83 32.12 -3.62
N HIS A 371 -7.56 31.92 -3.26
CA HIS A 371 -6.78 30.74 -3.68
C HIS A 371 -6.24 29.90 -2.51
N ASP A 372 -7.12 29.37 -1.67
CA ASP A 372 -6.78 28.41 -0.61
C ASP A 372 -7.84 27.31 -0.43
N GLN A 373 -8.83 27.25 -1.32
CA GLN A 373 -10.00 26.37 -1.25
C GLN A 373 -9.74 25.01 -1.89
N LEU A 374 -10.12 23.95 -1.19
CA LEU A 374 -10.22 22.58 -1.72
C LEU A 374 -11.59 22.39 -2.36
N PHE A 375 -11.60 21.78 -3.55
CA PHE A 375 -12.81 21.35 -4.25
C PHE A 375 -12.80 19.84 -4.44
N VAL A 376 -13.97 19.23 -4.31
CA VAL A 376 -14.27 17.88 -4.82
C VAL A 376 -15.18 18.04 -6.01
N ILE A 377 -14.93 17.27 -7.08
CA ILE A 377 -15.74 17.26 -8.28
C ILE A 377 -16.21 15.81 -8.46
N PRO A 378 -17.42 15.46 -7.98
CA PRO A 378 -17.86 14.08 -7.90
C PRO A 378 -17.92 13.38 -9.26
N ASN A 379 -17.61 12.10 -9.30
CA ASN A 379 -17.71 11.30 -10.51
C ASN A 379 -19.12 10.73 -10.69
N THR A 380 -19.84 11.18 -11.72
CA THR A 380 -21.22 10.75 -12.00
C THR A 380 -21.32 9.76 -13.17
N SER A 381 -20.18 9.23 -13.63
CA SER A 381 -20.10 8.37 -14.82
C SER A 381 -20.81 7.03 -14.67
N THR A 382 -21.06 6.41 -15.82
CA THR A 382 -21.55 5.03 -15.97
C THR A 382 -20.83 4.41 -17.17
N PRO A 383 -20.68 3.07 -17.27
CA PRO A 383 -19.83 2.45 -18.28
C PRO A 383 -20.14 2.89 -19.72
N GLY A 384 -19.09 3.26 -20.46
CA GLY A 384 -19.12 3.87 -21.78
C GLY A 384 -19.49 5.36 -21.82
N MET A 385 -19.76 6.02 -20.69
CA MET A 385 -20.30 7.38 -20.60
C MET A 385 -19.64 8.22 -19.49
N PRO A 386 -18.47 8.84 -19.76
CA PRO A 386 -17.80 9.74 -18.83
C PRO A 386 -18.64 10.98 -18.52
N SER A 387 -18.85 11.28 -17.24
CA SER A 387 -19.49 12.52 -16.79
C SER A 387 -18.93 12.97 -15.42
N ARG A 388 -19.42 14.11 -14.91
CA ARG A 388 -19.07 14.61 -13.57
C ARG A 388 -20.18 15.46 -12.96
N GLY A 389 -20.19 15.52 -11.64
CA GLY A 389 -21.04 16.40 -10.85
C GLY A 389 -20.54 17.86 -10.81
N ASN A 390 -21.32 18.67 -10.09
CA ASN A 390 -20.96 20.04 -9.75
C ASN A 390 -19.78 20.08 -8.78
N SER A 391 -18.90 21.08 -8.91
CA SER A 391 -17.76 21.27 -8.01
C SER A 391 -18.21 21.71 -6.61
N ILE A 392 -17.89 20.93 -5.59
CA ILE A 392 -18.22 21.16 -4.17
C ILE A 392 -16.99 21.77 -3.49
N ARG A 393 -17.10 23.00 -2.97
CA ARG A 393 -16.06 23.61 -2.12
C ARG A 393 -16.08 22.97 -0.73
N LEU A 394 -15.02 22.23 -0.39
CA LEU A 394 -14.97 21.42 0.82
C LEU A 394 -14.38 22.16 2.03
N SER A 395 -13.21 22.79 1.86
CA SER A 395 -12.48 23.43 2.96
C SER A 395 -11.50 24.51 2.47
N GLU A 396 -10.79 25.15 3.40
CA GLU A 396 -9.85 26.28 3.18
C GLU A 396 -8.48 26.02 3.83
N GLY A 397 -7.49 26.88 3.56
CA GLY A 397 -6.12 26.76 4.05
C GLY A 397 -5.12 26.00 3.16
N TRP A 398 -5.54 25.45 2.02
CA TRP A 398 -4.73 24.54 1.19
C TRP A 398 -3.59 25.21 0.41
N ARG A 399 -3.56 26.54 0.37
CA ARG A 399 -2.57 27.34 -0.37
C ARG A 399 -1.11 27.02 -0.04
N THR A 400 -0.81 26.53 1.17
CA THR A 400 0.56 26.20 1.60
C THR A 400 0.96 24.75 1.38
N VAL A 401 0.02 23.86 1.03
CA VAL A 401 0.33 22.46 0.68
C VAL A 401 1.11 22.45 -0.64
N ARG A 402 2.23 21.73 -0.70
CA ARG A 402 3.15 21.72 -1.86
C ARG A 402 3.32 20.34 -2.48
N THR A 403 3.56 19.34 -1.65
CA THR A 403 3.52 17.92 -2.00
C THR A 403 2.31 17.30 -1.30
N PHE A 404 1.65 16.37 -1.98
CA PHE A 404 0.52 15.63 -1.46
C PHE A 404 0.59 14.18 -1.90
N MET A 405 0.03 13.31 -1.08
CA MET A 405 -0.15 11.90 -1.33
C MET A 405 -1.57 11.53 -0.94
N ALA A 406 -1.99 10.34 -1.35
CA ALA A 406 -3.37 9.90 -1.32
C ALA A 406 -3.37 8.40 -1.01
N VAL A 407 -3.91 7.99 0.14
CA VAL A 407 -4.00 6.57 0.58
C VAL A 407 -4.98 6.43 1.75
N ASP A 408 -5.60 5.27 1.94
CA ASP A 408 -6.16 4.91 3.26
C ASP A 408 -4.99 4.75 4.24
N TYR A 409 -4.80 5.73 5.13
CA TYR A 409 -3.60 5.82 5.96
C TYR A 409 -3.83 5.26 7.36
N ASP A 410 -5.06 5.32 7.89
CA ASP A 410 -5.35 4.76 9.21
C ASP A 410 -6.04 3.39 9.22
N GLY A 411 -6.55 2.93 8.07
CA GLY A 411 -7.15 1.63 7.88
C GLY A 411 -8.65 1.59 8.13
N ASP A 412 -9.37 2.73 8.09
CA ASP A 412 -10.84 2.76 8.18
C ASP A 412 -11.58 2.49 6.86
N GLY A 413 -10.84 2.21 5.78
CA GLY A 413 -11.35 1.83 4.47
C GLY A 413 -11.57 3.03 3.53
N LYS A 414 -11.21 4.24 3.95
CA LYS A 414 -11.44 5.49 3.20
C LYS A 414 -10.16 6.21 2.85
N VAL A 415 -10.28 7.10 1.86
CA VAL A 415 -9.16 7.78 1.21
C VAL A 415 -8.65 8.99 1.98
N ASP A 416 -7.54 8.89 2.68
CA ASP A 416 -6.95 10.06 3.33
C ASP A 416 -6.12 10.90 2.36
N ILE A 417 -6.19 12.23 2.54
CA ILE A 417 -5.28 13.17 1.92
C ILE A 417 -4.10 13.39 2.86
N LEU A 418 -2.89 13.09 2.40
CA LEU A 418 -1.67 13.51 3.08
C LEU A 418 -1.08 14.72 2.35
N GLY A 419 -0.61 15.72 3.09
CA GLY A 419 -0.09 16.95 2.50
C GLY A 419 1.02 17.58 3.32
N ARG A 420 2.12 17.94 2.65
CA ARG A 420 3.23 18.67 3.25
C ARG A 420 3.05 20.18 3.06
N ALA A 421 3.07 20.92 4.16
CA ALA A 421 3.03 22.38 4.20
C ALA A 421 4.27 22.92 4.92
N GLY A 422 5.33 23.19 4.15
CA GLY A 422 6.64 23.53 4.70
C GLY A 422 7.28 22.32 5.38
N ASP A 423 7.56 22.44 6.68
CA ASP A 423 8.22 21.40 7.46
C ASP A 423 7.27 20.39 8.14
N TYR A 424 5.97 20.64 8.07
CA TYR A 424 4.93 19.75 8.59
C TYR A 424 4.39 18.83 7.51
N LEU A 425 4.16 17.57 7.87
CA LEU A 425 3.31 16.63 7.12
C LEU A 425 2.00 16.45 7.89
N THR A 426 0.88 16.52 7.18
CA THR A 426 -0.47 16.53 7.75
C THR A 426 -1.35 15.50 7.04
N VAL A 427 -2.23 14.84 7.78
CA VAL A 427 -3.31 14.00 7.26
C VAL A 427 -4.64 14.74 7.42
N TRP A 428 -5.47 14.73 6.39
CA TRP A 428 -6.89 15.06 6.47
C TRP A 428 -7.64 13.74 6.22
N ARG A 429 -8.17 13.15 7.30
CA ARG A 429 -8.81 11.84 7.22
C ARG A 429 -10.14 11.96 6.49
N ASN A 430 -10.46 11.06 5.56
CA ASN A 430 -11.77 11.09 4.91
C ASN A 430 -12.87 10.65 5.89
N THR A 431 -13.96 11.42 5.94
CA THR A 431 -15.12 11.20 6.80
C THR A 431 -16.43 11.11 6.01
N SER A 432 -16.35 10.99 4.68
CA SER A 432 -17.47 11.00 3.74
C SER A 432 -18.53 9.95 4.08
N THR A 433 -19.78 10.25 3.74
CA THR A 433 -20.93 9.33 3.93
C THR A 433 -21.98 9.59 2.87
N ASN A 434 -22.60 8.53 2.33
CA ASN A 434 -23.73 8.60 1.42
C ASN A 434 -23.49 9.52 0.19
N GLY A 435 -22.31 9.44 -0.43
CA GLY A 435 -21.94 10.29 -1.56
C GLY A 435 -21.77 11.78 -1.21
N GLN A 436 -21.60 12.14 0.06
CA GLN A 436 -21.35 13.52 0.50
C GLN A 436 -19.91 13.68 1.02
N PRO A 437 -19.09 14.52 0.38
CA PRO A 437 -17.69 14.63 0.73
C PRO A 437 -17.46 15.36 2.04
N SER A 438 -16.59 14.81 2.89
CA SER A 438 -16.12 15.44 4.12
C SER A 438 -14.77 14.86 4.55
N HIS A 439 -13.99 15.66 5.28
CA HIS A 439 -12.74 15.22 5.90
C HIS A 439 -12.60 15.77 7.31
N SER A 440 -11.72 15.19 8.12
CA SER A 440 -11.39 15.65 9.47
C SER A 440 -10.72 17.03 9.48
N GLY A 441 -10.54 17.59 10.68
CA GLY A 441 -9.51 18.62 10.87
C GLY A 441 -8.10 18.05 10.58
N PRO A 442 -7.12 18.90 10.26
CA PRO A 442 -5.75 18.47 9.97
C PRO A 442 -5.06 17.80 11.17
N ILE A 443 -4.55 16.58 10.97
CA ILE A 443 -3.82 15.77 11.95
C ILE A 443 -2.33 15.83 11.61
N ASN A 444 -1.49 16.28 12.54
CA ASN A 444 -0.10 16.63 12.29
C ASN A 444 0.86 15.46 12.60
N LEU A 445 1.59 14.97 11.58
CA LEU A 445 2.61 13.92 11.70
C LEU A 445 4.01 14.47 12.07
N GLY A 446 4.07 15.65 12.69
CA GLY A 446 5.27 16.28 13.21
C GLY A 446 6.08 17.07 12.18
N THR A 447 7.33 17.36 12.54
CA THR A 447 8.27 18.23 11.80
C THR A 447 9.43 17.44 11.16
N GLY A 448 10.30 18.15 10.42
CA GLY A 448 11.45 17.63 9.68
C GLY A 448 11.17 17.34 8.19
N TRP A 449 9.91 17.43 7.76
CA TRP A 449 9.48 16.99 6.42
C TRP A 449 9.91 17.91 5.28
N ASN A 450 10.51 19.07 5.55
CA ASN A 450 11.11 19.92 4.51
C ASN A 450 12.52 19.43 4.08
N ALA A 451 13.18 18.60 4.90
CA ALA A 451 14.50 18.03 4.56
C ALA A 451 14.40 16.91 3.52
N ILE A 452 13.35 16.07 3.64
CA ILE A 452 13.04 14.99 2.70
C ILE A 452 12.57 15.65 1.39
N GLY A 453 13.17 15.30 0.25
CA GLY A 453 12.83 15.89 -1.04
C GLY A 453 11.55 15.31 -1.63
N THR A 454 11.65 14.02 -1.92
CA THR A 454 10.61 13.12 -2.47
C THR A 454 9.92 12.37 -1.33
N LEU A 455 8.60 12.27 -1.35
CA LEU A 455 7.81 11.46 -0.41
C LEU A 455 7.05 10.37 -1.17
N MET A 456 6.95 9.19 -0.57
CA MET A 456 6.39 7.97 -1.14
C MET A 456 5.51 7.29 -0.10
N LEU A 457 4.38 6.69 -0.53
CA LEU A 457 3.53 5.87 0.33
C LEU A 457 3.51 4.43 -0.20
N MET A 458 3.97 3.49 0.62
CA MET A 458 4.12 2.06 0.26
C MET A 458 4.30 1.23 1.52
N ASP A 459 3.88 -0.04 1.52
CA ASP A 459 4.19 -0.97 2.62
C ASP A 459 5.67 -1.40 2.51
N VAL A 460 6.53 -0.88 3.39
CA VAL A 460 7.96 -1.24 3.41
C VAL A 460 8.27 -2.19 4.57
N THR A 461 7.57 -2.05 5.70
CA THR A 461 7.74 -2.90 6.86
C THR A 461 7.19 -4.31 6.68
N GLY A 462 6.23 -4.49 5.74
CA GLY A 462 5.53 -5.74 5.48
C GLY A 462 4.38 -6.01 6.46
N ASP A 463 3.75 -4.95 6.99
CA ASP A 463 2.62 -5.05 7.94
C ASP A 463 1.24 -4.79 7.28
N GLY A 464 1.23 -4.51 5.98
CA GLY A 464 0.06 -4.19 5.15
C GLY A 464 -0.18 -2.69 4.96
N LYS A 465 0.28 -1.84 5.88
CA LYS A 465 -0.05 -0.40 5.92
C LYS A 465 0.86 0.43 5.01
N PRO A 466 0.41 1.61 4.55
CA PRO A 466 1.26 2.50 3.78
C PRO A 466 2.21 3.27 4.70
N ASP A 467 3.46 2.82 4.78
CA ASP A 467 4.57 3.57 5.40
C ASP A 467 4.93 4.81 4.58
N ILE A 468 5.53 5.81 5.23
CA ILE A 468 6.03 7.01 4.54
C ILE A 468 7.53 6.84 4.29
N ALA A 469 7.91 6.64 3.03
CA ALA A 469 9.29 6.58 2.58
C ALA A 469 9.74 7.89 1.89
N GLY A 470 11.03 8.16 1.85
CA GLY A 470 11.56 9.31 1.10
C GLY A 470 13.06 9.58 1.29
N TYR A 471 13.64 10.34 0.37
CA TYR A 471 15.07 10.71 0.38
C TYR A 471 15.26 12.24 0.18
N GLY A 472 16.39 12.75 0.63
CA GLY A 472 16.64 14.19 0.84
C GLY A 472 16.59 15.09 -0.40
N ARG A 473 16.36 16.40 -0.20
CA ARG A 473 16.37 17.43 -1.26
C ARG A 473 17.77 17.94 -1.62
N ILE A 474 18.74 17.76 -0.72
CA ILE A 474 20.14 18.18 -0.86
C ILE A 474 20.99 17.00 -0.39
N GLY A 475 22.03 16.64 -1.15
CA GLY A 475 22.76 15.37 -0.97
C GLY A 475 21.95 14.18 -1.48
N GLY A 476 20.70 14.05 -1.04
CA GLY A 476 19.63 13.22 -1.63
C GLY A 476 19.87 11.72 -1.69
N ASN A 477 20.99 11.25 -1.17
CA ASN A 477 21.45 9.89 -1.36
C ASN A 477 20.71 8.88 -0.49
N ASP A 478 20.23 9.29 0.69
CA ASP A 478 19.78 8.41 1.76
C ASP A 478 18.26 8.30 1.79
N MET A 479 17.74 7.07 1.69
CA MET A 479 16.33 6.72 1.87
C MET A 479 16.02 6.48 3.35
N TRP A 480 14.96 7.12 3.81
CA TRP A 480 14.41 7.00 5.16
C TRP A 480 12.98 6.46 5.07
N VAL A 481 12.63 5.56 5.98
CA VAL A 481 11.27 5.01 6.13
C VAL A 481 10.73 5.39 7.50
N THR A 482 9.46 5.78 7.52
CA THR A 482 8.73 6.20 8.72
C THR A 482 7.48 5.33 8.84
N PRO A 483 7.47 4.33 9.75
CA PRO A 483 6.40 3.36 9.83
C PRO A 483 5.02 3.97 10.10
N ASN A 484 4.00 3.35 9.53
CA ASN A 484 2.62 3.70 9.80
C ASN A 484 2.09 2.97 11.05
N THR A 485 1.97 3.69 12.16
CA THR A 485 1.50 3.12 13.44
C THR A 485 0.01 3.32 13.67
N SER A 486 -0.73 3.77 12.66
CA SER A 486 -2.14 4.11 12.77
C SER A 486 -3.04 2.93 13.16
N THR A 487 -4.19 3.26 13.72
CA THR A 487 -5.35 2.38 13.87
C THR A 487 -6.58 3.08 13.31
N PRO A 488 -7.63 2.36 12.86
CA PRO A 488 -8.75 2.97 12.14
C PRO A 488 -9.35 4.21 12.82
N GLY A 489 -9.57 5.26 12.04
CA GLY A 489 -10.00 6.59 12.50
C GLY A 489 -8.93 7.45 13.18
N ASN A 490 -7.70 6.95 13.37
CA ASN A 490 -6.63 7.56 14.17
C ASN A 490 -5.26 7.51 13.44
N PRO A 491 -4.97 8.45 12.52
CA PRO A 491 -3.68 8.56 11.83
C PRO A 491 -2.52 8.82 12.80
N SER A 492 -1.47 7.97 12.74
CA SER A 492 -0.25 8.13 13.51
C SER A 492 0.96 7.50 12.83
N ARG A 493 2.17 7.81 13.30
CA ARG A 493 3.41 7.30 12.70
C ARG A 493 4.51 7.03 13.72
N GLY A 494 5.41 6.10 13.37
CA GLY A 494 6.57 5.71 14.15
C GLY A 494 7.78 6.65 14.00
N ASN A 495 8.89 6.20 14.57
CA ASN A 495 10.19 6.84 14.39
C ASN A 495 10.76 6.52 13.01
N SER A 496 11.25 7.54 12.31
CA SER A 496 11.93 7.38 11.02
C SER A 496 13.30 6.71 11.21
N TYR A 497 13.66 5.79 10.30
CA TYR A 497 14.97 5.15 10.27
C TYR A 497 15.55 5.11 8.84
N PHE A 498 16.87 5.01 8.75
CA PHE A 498 17.61 4.88 7.49
C PHE A 498 17.48 3.46 6.93
N VAL A 499 17.29 3.35 5.62
CA VAL A 499 17.18 2.07 4.90
C VAL A 499 18.40 1.80 4.03
N SER A 500 18.66 2.69 3.07
CA SER A 500 19.71 2.50 2.08
C SER A 500 20.17 3.83 1.50
N ASN A 501 21.34 3.82 0.85
CA ASN A 501 21.89 4.97 0.14
C ASN A 501 22.05 4.66 -1.35
N GLY A 502 21.98 5.68 -2.21
CA GLY A 502 22.05 5.57 -3.67
C GLY A 502 20.94 6.31 -4.44
N TRP A 503 20.15 7.16 -3.77
CA TRP A 503 18.87 7.67 -4.30
C TRP A 503 18.92 9.06 -4.98
N GLY A 504 20.06 9.75 -4.95
CA GLY A 504 20.17 11.15 -5.43
C GLY A 504 19.95 11.37 -6.94
N THR A 505 19.92 10.29 -7.71
CA THR A 505 19.69 10.22 -9.18
C THR A 505 18.28 9.78 -9.56
N VAL A 506 17.40 9.57 -8.58
CA VAL A 506 16.01 9.14 -8.77
C VAL A 506 15.12 10.38 -8.80
N HIS A 507 14.53 10.67 -9.96
CA HIS A 507 13.82 11.94 -10.21
C HIS A 507 12.32 11.77 -10.48
N THR A 508 11.94 10.72 -11.21
CA THR A 508 10.54 10.37 -11.51
C THR A 508 10.36 8.87 -11.33
N TYR A 509 9.32 8.47 -10.61
CA TYR A 509 9.13 7.10 -10.09
C TYR A 509 7.65 6.73 -10.04
N MET A 510 7.37 5.43 -9.99
CA MET A 510 6.04 4.84 -9.82
C MET A 510 6.13 3.68 -8.82
N ILE A 511 5.08 3.48 -8.03
CA ILE A 511 5.05 2.61 -6.85
C ILE A 511 3.99 1.52 -7.06
N GLY A 512 4.38 0.24 -7.06
CA GLY A 512 3.49 -0.88 -7.37
C GLY A 512 4.22 -2.21 -7.38
N ASP A 513 3.52 -3.33 -7.57
CA ASP A 513 4.13 -4.67 -7.65
C ASP A 513 4.76 -4.89 -9.04
N TRP A 514 6.01 -4.45 -9.19
CA TRP A 514 6.69 -4.41 -10.49
C TRP A 514 7.28 -5.75 -10.94
N ASP A 515 7.45 -6.70 -10.02
CA ASP A 515 7.95 -8.05 -10.33
C ASP A 515 6.94 -9.19 -10.13
N VAL A 516 5.77 -8.91 -9.57
CA VAL A 516 4.67 -9.85 -9.30
C VAL A 516 4.98 -10.83 -8.14
N ASP A 517 5.70 -10.40 -7.10
CA ASP A 517 5.90 -11.17 -5.84
C ASP A 517 4.92 -10.83 -4.70
N GLY A 518 3.99 -9.90 -4.94
CA GLY A 518 2.94 -9.50 -4.01
C GLY A 518 3.29 -8.29 -3.13
N LYS A 519 4.45 -7.66 -3.34
CA LYS A 519 4.95 -6.52 -2.56
C LYS A 519 4.99 -5.24 -3.39
N THR A 520 5.03 -4.11 -2.70
CA THR A 520 5.11 -2.80 -3.37
C THR A 520 6.57 -2.45 -3.66
N ASP A 521 6.99 -2.53 -4.92
CA ASP A 521 8.29 -2.08 -5.44
C ASP A 521 8.28 -0.60 -5.85
N ILE A 522 9.45 -0.06 -6.18
CA ILE A 522 9.62 1.23 -6.85
C ILE A 522 10.26 1.00 -8.23
N ILE A 523 9.62 1.45 -9.31
CA ILE A 523 10.29 1.66 -10.61
C ILE A 523 10.56 3.15 -10.80
N ALA A 524 11.69 3.51 -11.41
CA ALA A 524 12.03 4.92 -11.63
C ALA A 524 13.02 5.15 -12.77
N ARG A 525 13.07 6.42 -13.22
CA ARG A 525 14.18 6.90 -14.05
C ARG A 525 15.41 7.13 -13.19
N HIS A 526 16.49 6.45 -13.55
CA HIS A 526 17.81 6.54 -12.94
C HIS A 526 18.82 7.06 -13.99
N ALA A 527 19.06 8.37 -14.00
CA ALA A 527 19.75 9.07 -15.08
C ALA A 527 19.09 8.87 -16.48
N ASP A 528 19.59 7.95 -17.30
CA ASP A 528 19.04 7.56 -18.61
C ASP A 528 18.41 6.14 -18.60
N ASN A 529 18.46 5.46 -17.45
CA ASN A 529 17.93 4.11 -17.31
C ASN A 529 16.50 4.12 -16.76
N LEU A 530 15.67 3.16 -17.15
CA LEU A 530 14.60 2.67 -16.28
C LEU A 530 15.21 1.62 -15.36
N ALA A 531 15.00 1.76 -14.06
CA ALA A 531 15.46 0.80 -13.06
C ALA A 531 14.34 0.50 -12.04
N THR A 532 14.41 -0.66 -11.40
CA THR A 532 13.51 -1.08 -10.31
C THR A 532 14.28 -1.40 -9.03
N TRP A 533 13.72 -0.97 -7.90
CA TRP A 533 14.20 -1.25 -6.56
C TRP A 533 13.18 -2.16 -5.89
N ARG A 534 13.53 -3.44 -5.80
CA ARG A 534 12.69 -4.47 -5.20
C ARG A 534 12.52 -4.28 -3.70
N ASN A 535 11.32 -4.50 -3.21
CA ASN A 535 10.95 -4.51 -1.80
C ASN A 535 11.07 -5.93 -1.23
N THR A 536 12.30 -6.35 -0.96
CA THR A 536 12.58 -7.71 -0.46
C THR A 536 12.30 -7.90 1.04
N SER A 537 11.56 -6.98 1.66
CA SER A 537 11.32 -6.92 3.09
C SER A 537 10.62 -8.16 3.65
N THR A 538 11.03 -8.62 4.83
CA THR A 538 10.47 -9.81 5.51
C THR A 538 10.58 -9.68 7.03
N ASN A 539 9.59 -10.20 7.77
CA ASN A 539 9.61 -10.25 9.25
C ASN A 539 9.87 -8.89 9.94
N GLY A 540 9.38 -7.78 9.38
CA GLY A 540 9.64 -6.42 9.88
C GLY A 540 11.05 -5.88 9.57
N GLN A 541 11.88 -6.62 8.82
CA GLN A 541 13.12 -6.10 8.24
C GLN A 541 12.83 -5.49 6.88
N THR A 542 12.89 -4.17 6.83
CA THR A 542 12.81 -3.36 5.62
C THR A 542 14.06 -3.50 4.75
N ILE A 543 13.91 -3.92 3.49
CA ILE A 543 15.01 -4.15 2.55
C ILE A 543 14.65 -3.65 1.14
N ILE A 544 14.94 -2.36 0.88
CA ILE A 544 14.96 -1.76 -0.46
C ILE A 544 16.38 -1.27 -0.75
N ASN A 545 17.12 -2.01 -1.57
CA ASN A 545 18.54 -1.76 -1.86
C ASN A 545 18.75 -1.00 -3.18
N ALA A 546 19.75 -0.11 -3.20
CA ALA A 546 20.20 0.59 -4.40
C ALA A 546 21.67 0.19 -4.75
N PRO A 547 22.11 0.31 -6.01
CA PRO A 547 21.35 0.75 -7.19
C PRO A 547 20.28 -0.28 -7.60
N GLY A 548 19.18 0.21 -8.18
CA GLY A 548 18.12 -0.64 -8.70
C GLY A 548 18.54 -1.46 -9.92
N THR A 549 17.83 -2.57 -10.16
CA THR A 549 18.00 -3.41 -11.35
C THR A 549 17.62 -2.63 -12.60
N VAL A 550 18.56 -2.42 -13.51
CA VAL A 550 18.33 -1.69 -14.77
C VAL A 550 17.57 -2.57 -15.76
N LEU A 551 16.43 -2.06 -16.24
CA LEU A 551 15.56 -2.72 -17.22
C LEU A 551 15.76 -2.20 -18.66
N GLY A 552 16.53 -1.11 -18.83
CA GLY A 552 16.96 -0.61 -20.13
C GLY A 552 17.49 0.83 -20.07
N THR A 553 18.23 1.22 -21.12
CA THR A 553 18.77 2.58 -21.36
C THR A 553 17.85 3.38 -22.29
N GLY A 554 18.18 4.66 -22.56
CA GLY A 554 17.47 5.53 -23.52
C GLY A 554 16.19 6.17 -22.97
N TRP A 555 15.91 6.01 -21.68
CA TRP A 555 14.72 6.59 -21.02
C TRP A 555 14.85 8.09 -20.77
N GLY A 556 15.96 8.70 -21.20
CA GLY A 556 16.07 10.12 -21.51
C GLY A 556 14.96 10.64 -22.43
N ALA A 557 14.49 9.81 -23.37
CA ALA A 557 13.51 10.17 -24.39
C ALA A 557 12.03 10.09 -23.94
N ILE A 558 11.72 9.63 -22.73
CA ILE A 558 10.34 9.57 -22.21
C ILE A 558 10.28 10.42 -20.95
N SER A 559 9.52 11.53 -20.99
CA SER A 559 9.43 12.48 -19.89
C SER A 559 8.30 13.51 -20.11
N PRO A 560 7.39 13.71 -19.13
CA PRO A 560 7.21 12.91 -17.93
C PRO A 560 6.71 11.48 -18.24
N TYR A 561 6.97 10.55 -17.32
CA TYR A 561 6.10 9.36 -17.19
C TYR A 561 4.70 9.82 -16.85
N LEU A 562 3.67 9.12 -17.33
CA LEU A 562 2.36 9.26 -16.71
C LEU A 562 2.42 8.47 -15.40
N THR A 563 2.61 9.18 -14.29
CA THR A 563 2.44 8.62 -12.95
C THR A 563 1.08 9.07 -12.42
N GLN A 564 0.56 8.45 -11.36
CA GLN A 564 -0.51 9.10 -10.61
C GLN A 564 0.10 10.29 -9.87
N HIS A 565 -0.10 11.49 -10.42
CA HIS A 565 0.81 12.61 -10.25
C HIS A 565 0.89 13.13 -8.79
N GLN A 566 2.04 12.91 -8.13
CA GLN A 566 2.36 13.46 -6.80
C GLN A 566 3.61 14.38 -6.90
N PRO A 567 3.49 15.71 -6.70
CA PRO A 567 4.54 16.70 -7.03
C PRO A 567 5.42 17.21 -5.86
#